data_AF-A0A0B6YKN4-F1
#
_entry.id   AF-A0A0B6YKN4-F1
#
_cell.length_a   1.000
_cell.length_b   1.000
_cell.length_c   1.000
_cell.angle_alpha   90.00
_cell.angle_beta   90.00
_cell.angle_gamma   90.00
#
_symmetry.space_group_name_H-M   'P 1'
#
loop_
_entity.id
_entity.type
_entity.pdbx_description
1 polymer ?
#
loop_
_entity_poly.entity_id
_entity_poly.type
_entity_poly.pdbx_seq_one_letter_code
_entity_poly.pdbx_strand_id
1 'polypeptide(L)' 'TERERTRMHMLNDAFDELRKVVPKSNLSEHQKLSKIATLRLAIHYISALATTLKATGTEIRLVKDSGVCDRRG' A
#
# COMPACT_ATOMS: atom_id res chain seq x y z
N THR A 1 -10.25 19.28 -18.61
CA THR A 1 -9.46 19.26 -19.88
C THR A 1 -8.97 17.85 -20.12
N GLU A 2 -8.70 17.46 -21.37
CA GLU A 2 -8.26 16.09 -21.71
C GLU A 2 -6.95 15.68 -21.03
N ARG A 3 -6.11 16.68 -20.73
CA ARG A 3 -4.88 16.50 -19.95
C ARG A 3 -5.13 15.93 -18.55
N GLU A 4 -6.13 16.45 -17.82
CA GLU A 4 -6.41 15.96 -16.45
C GLU A 4 -7.03 14.56 -16.48
N ARG A 5 -7.83 14.25 -17.50
CA ARG A 5 -8.37 12.90 -17.71
C ARG A 5 -7.23 11.89 -17.89
N THR A 6 -6.27 12.20 -18.75
CA THR A 6 -5.08 11.36 -18.98
C THR A 6 -4.29 11.14 -17.69
N ARG A 7 -4.06 12.21 -16.91
CA ARG A 7 -3.38 12.13 -15.63
C ARG A 7 -4.11 11.23 -14.62
N MET A 8 -5.45 11.33 -14.58
CA MET A 8 -6.28 10.47 -13.74
C MET A 8 -6.24 9.00 -14.16
N HIS A 9 -6.21 8.70 -15.46
CA HIS A 9 -6.04 7.33 -15.95
C HIS A 9 -4.71 6.74 -15.47
N MET A 10 -3.60 7.44 -15.71
CA MET A 10 -2.27 6.99 -15.24
C MET A 10 -2.23 6.75 -13.72
N LEU A 11 -2.87 7.61 -12.93
CA LEU A 11 -2.97 7.43 -11.49
C LEU A 11 -3.76 6.17 -11.11
N ASN A 12 -4.90 5.94 -11.79
CA ASN A 12 -5.75 4.79 -11.52
C ASN A 12 -5.06 3.48 -11.91
N ASP A 13 -4.32 3.47 -13.02
CA ASP A 13 -3.53 2.32 -13.48
C ASP A 13 -2.44 1.97 -12.47
N ALA A 14 -1.70 2.97 -11.96
CA ALA A 14 -0.71 2.76 -10.90
C ALA A 14 -1.34 2.19 -9.61
N PHE A 15 -2.54 2.64 -9.25
CA PHE A 15 -3.29 2.09 -8.13
C PHE A 15 -3.72 0.63 -8.37
N ASP A 16 -4.11 0.28 -9.60
CA ASP A 16 -4.47 -1.09 -9.96
C ASP A 16 -3.26 -2.03 -9.95
N GLU A 17 -2.07 -1.58 -10.37
CA GLU A 17 -0.83 -2.34 -10.22
C GLU A 17 -0.48 -2.57 -8.74
N LEU A 18 -0.58 -1.53 -7.89
CA LEU A 18 -0.35 -1.68 -6.46
C LEU A 18 -1.31 -2.70 -5.83
N ARG A 19 -2.57 -2.72 -6.27
CA ARG A 19 -3.56 -3.71 -5.79
C ARG A 19 -3.21 -5.15 -6.16
N LYS A 20 -2.35 -5.42 -7.14
CA LYS A 20 -1.95 -6.81 -7.48
C LYS A 20 -0.99 -7.40 -6.45
N VAL A 21 -0.15 -6.56 -5.86
CA VAL A 21 0.91 -7.00 -4.92
C VAL A 21 0.50 -6.89 -3.46
N VAL A 22 -0.54 -6.11 -3.15
CA VAL A 22 -1.04 -5.94 -1.79
C VAL A 22 -2.02 -7.09 -1.43
N PRO A 23 -1.87 -7.76 -0.27
CA PRO A 23 -2.75 -8.85 0.14
C PRO A 23 -4.22 -8.40 0.27
N LYS A 24 -5.20 -9.17 -0.22
CA LYS A 24 -6.64 -8.85 -0.14
C LYS A 24 -7.47 -9.93 0.55
N SER A 25 -7.05 -10.36 1.75
CA SER A 25 -7.56 -11.57 2.42
C SER A 25 -9.09 -11.67 2.61
N ASN A 26 -9.83 -10.56 2.57
CA ASN A 26 -11.26 -10.51 2.87
C ASN A 26 -12.12 -9.90 1.74
N LEU A 27 -11.62 -9.83 0.50
CA LEU A 27 -12.38 -9.30 -0.64
C LEU A 27 -12.66 -10.41 -1.66
N SER A 28 -13.85 -10.39 -2.26
CA SER A 28 -14.15 -11.20 -3.45
C SER A 28 -13.20 -10.83 -4.59
N GLU A 29 -12.90 -11.78 -5.48
CA GLU A 29 -11.91 -11.60 -6.56
C GLU A 29 -12.15 -10.38 -7.45
N HIS A 30 -13.41 -9.98 -7.62
CA HIS A 30 -13.80 -8.83 -8.45
C HIS A 30 -13.86 -7.49 -7.69
N GLN A 31 -13.70 -7.49 -6.37
CA GLN A 31 -13.84 -6.28 -5.56
C GLN A 31 -12.50 -5.53 -5.45
N LYS A 32 -12.50 -4.24 -5.81
CA LYS A 32 -11.32 -3.37 -5.69
C LYS A 32 -11.30 -2.65 -4.33
N LEU A 33 -10.13 -2.60 -3.70
CA LEU A 33 -9.89 -1.74 -2.53
C LEU A 33 -10.02 -0.26 -2.90
N SER A 34 -10.57 0.57 -2.01
CA SER A 34 -10.53 2.02 -2.17
C SER A 34 -9.08 2.54 -2.23
N LYS A 35 -8.86 3.74 -2.78
CA LYS A 35 -7.51 4.33 -2.87
C LYS A 35 -6.83 4.41 -1.50
N ILE A 36 -7.55 4.94 -0.50
CA ILE A 36 -7.03 5.05 0.87
C ILE A 36 -6.75 3.69 1.52
N ALA A 37 -7.63 2.70 1.31
CA ALA A 37 -7.42 1.35 1.85
C ALA A 37 -6.21 0.67 1.20
N THR A 38 -6.03 0.85 -0.12
CA THR A 38 -4.88 0.32 -0.86
C THR A 38 -3.57 0.88 -0.31
N LEU A 39 -3.49 2.19 -0.09
CA LEU A 39 -2.29 2.84 0.46
C LEU A 39 -2.00 2.36 1.89
N ARG A 40 -3.01 2.35 2.77
CA ARG A 40 -2.85 1.86 4.15
C ARG A 40 -2.33 0.43 4.19
N LEU A 41 -2.90 -0.44 3.36
CA LEU A 41 -2.53 -1.85 3.34
C LEU A 41 -1.14 -2.06 2.73
N ALA A 42 -0.75 -1.27 1.73
CA ALA A 42 0.62 -1.29 1.20
C ALA A 42 1.65 -0.91 2.28
N ILE A 43 1.40 0.15 3.06
CA ILE A 43 2.29 0.57 4.16
C ILE A 43 2.43 -0.54 5.21
N HIS A 44 1.31 -1.14 5.62
CA HIS A 44 1.31 -2.26 6.56
C HIS A 44 2.06 -3.47 5.99
N TYR A 45 1.84 -3.79 4.71
CA TYR A 45 2.46 -4.94 4.07
C TYR A 45 3.98 -4.78 3.96
N ILE A 46 4.47 -3.61 3.53
CA ILE A 46 5.91 -3.30 3.52
C ILE A 46 6.52 -3.47 4.92
N SER A 47 5.84 -2.96 5.95
CA SER A 47 6.29 -3.06 7.35
C SER A 47 6.33 -4.51 7.85
N ALA A 48 5.32 -5.32 7.49
CA ALA A 48 5.28 -6.74 7.81
C ALA A 48 6.42 -7.51 7.13
N LEU A 49 6.61 -7.31 5.82
CA LEU A 49 7.70 -7.93 5.06
C LEU A 49 9.07 -7.56 5.64
N ALA A 50 9.28 -6.28 5.99
CA ALA A 50 10.52 -5.86 6.61
C ALA A 50 10.77 -6.53 7.97
N THR A 51 9.71 -6.77 8.75
CA THR A 51 9.80 -7.49 10.03
C THR A 51 10.14 -8.97 9.82
N THR A 52 9.48 -9.62 8.86
CA THR A 52 9.79 -11.00 8.46
C THR A 52 11.25 -11.13 8.01
N LEU A 53 11.74 -10.21 7.18
CA LEU A 53 13.10 -10.25 6.67
C LEU A 53 14.14 -10.01 7.77
N LYS A 54 13.86 -9.11 8.73
CA LYS A 54 14.70 -8.94 9.93
C LYS A 54 14.77 -10.21 10.77
N ALA A 55 13.65 -10.91 10.94
CA ALA A 55 13.62 -12.19 11.67
C ALA A 55 14.48 -13.27 10.97
N THR A 56 14.60 -13.21 9.64
CA THR A 56 15.50 -14.10 8.86
C THR A 56 16.96 -13.65 8.82
N GLY A 57 17.33 -12.58 9.54
CA GLY A 57 18.71 -12.06 9.57
C GLY A 57 19.06 -11.10 8.42
N THR A 58 18.08 -10.65 7.64
CA THR A 58 18.29 -9.66 6.56
C THR A 58 18.07 -8.25 7.10
N GLU A 59 19.08 -7.38 7.06
CA GLU A 59 18.97 -6.00 7.51
C GLU A 59 18.33 -5.10 6.44
N ILE A 60 17.13 -4.58 6.71
CA ILE A 60 16.47 -3.56 5.88
C ILE A 60 16.44 -2.23 6.63
N ARG A 61 17.13 -1.23 6.08
CA ARG A 61 17.04 0.17 6.51
C ARG A 61 15.76 0.79 5.95
N LEU A 62 14.67 0.70 6.70
CA LEU A 62 13.49 1.51 6.42
C LEU A 62 13.79 2.97 6.76
N VAL A 63 13.49 3.89 5.85
CA VAL A 63 13.43 5.33 6.16
C VAL A 63 12.35 5.49 7.23
N LYS A 64 12.75 5.80 8.46
CA LYS A 64 11.81 5.95 9.58
C LYS A 64 10.85 7.09 9.27
N ASP A 65 9.57 6.77 9.21
CA ASP A 65 8.51 7.76 9.27
C ASP A 65 8.60 8.46 10.63
N SER A 66 8.92 9.74 10.60
CA SER A 66 8.96 10.59 11.79
C SER A 66 7.53 10.97 12.15
N GLY A 67 6.82 10.03 12.77
CA GLY A 67 5.69 10.25 13.66
C GLY A 67 4.34 10.57 13.02
N VAL A 68 3.41 9.61 13.11
CA VAL A 68 2.05 9.88 13.63
C VAL A 68 1.64 8.73 14.54
N CYS A 69 1.66 8.96 15.84
CA CYS A 69 0.93 8.17 16.81
C CYS A 69 -0.58 8.45 16.65
N ASP A 70 -1.30 7.65 15.87
CA ASP A 70 -2.76 7.68 15.87
C ASP A 70 -3.27 6.93 17.11
N ARG A 71 -3.39 7.67 18.22
CA ARG A 71 -4.23 7.31 19.35
C ARG A 71 -5.69 7.50 18.93
N ARG A 72 -6.37 6.40 18.62
CA ARG A 72 -7.84 6.29 18.69
C ARG A 72 -8.12 4.92 19.32
N GLY A 73 -8.68 4.82 20.52
CA GLY A 73 -9.88 5.51 20.98
C GLY A 73 -10.99 4.47 20.95
#